data_AF-A0A9Q1QVA1-F1
#
_entry.id   AF-A0A9Q1QVA1-F1
#
_cell.length_a   1.000
_cell.length_b   1.000
_cell.length_c   1.000
_cell.angle_alpha   90.00
_cell.angle_beta   90.00
_cell.angle_gamma   90.00
#
_symmetry.space_group_name_H-M   'P 1'
#
loop_
_entity.id
_entity.type
_entity.pdbx_description
1 polymer ?
#
loop_
_entity_poly.entity_id
_entity_poly.type
_entity_poly.pdbx_seq_one_letter_code
_entity_poly.pdbx_strand_id
1 'polypeptide(L)'
;MTLVTTLKRALIHFQPERKKPRMAHMLKNFRVPPNSASLEEARSRTFEFLRTCCRSIPHVMDIYNLHDVVSPSQLRSAAASELRKNASVTNPKVIDMLLFKGMEELMNIVNQSKQRHHIVGKYVVGNQGLVQDLAAKDQDKSNFLKNFYSSNYS
;
A
#
# COMPACT_ATOMS: atom_id res chain seq x y z
N MET A 1 16.48 29.30 21.96
CA MET A 1 15.47 28.37 21.41
C MET A 1 15.22 28.52 19.90
N THR A 2 15.93 29.41 19.18
CA THR A 2 15.62 29.73 17.78
C THR A 2 16.36 28.84 16.76
N LEU A 3 17.57 28.37 17.08
CA LEU A 3 18.41 27.55 16.19
C LEU A 3 17.84 26.17 15.88
N VAL A 4 17.25 25.50 16.88
CA VAL A 4 16.69 24.15 16.71
C VAL A 4 15.43 24.18 15.83
N THR A 5 14.62 25.23 15.93
CA THR A 5 13.41 25.40 15.12
C THR A 5 13.75 25.75 13.67
N THR A 6 14.78 26.55 13.44
CA THR A 6 15.28 26.88 12.10
C THR A 6 15.90 25.67 11.41
N LEU A 7 16.65 24.83 12.16
CA LEU A 7 17.19 23.56 11.64
C LEU A 7 16.09 22.53 11.36
N LYS A 8 15.04 22.44 12.20
CA LYS A 8 13.87 21.59 11.91
C LYS A 8 13.13 22.05 10.64
N ARG A 9 13.04 23.36 10.38
CA ARG A 9 12.47 23.92 9.15
C ARG A 9 13.35 23.68 7.92
N ALA A 10 14.68 23.76 8.07
CA ALA A 10 15.63 23.49 7.00
C ALA A 10 15.66 21.99 6.61
N LEU A 11 15.50 21.08 7.58
CA LEU A 11 15.38 19.64 7.34
C LEU A 11 14.07 19.26 6.62
N ILE A 12 13.00 20.04 6.77
CA ILE A 12 11.74 19.83 6.04
C ILE A 12 11.85 20.32 4.57
N HIS A 13 12.75 21.28 4.28
CA HIS A 13 12.91 21.88 2.95
C HIS A 13 14.13 21.40 2.15
N PHE A 14 15.07 20.63 2.74
CA PHE A 14 16.18 20.03 2.00
C PHE A 14 15.73 18.74 1.30
N GLN A 15 14.94 18.89 0.24
CA GLN A 15 14.73 17.84 -0.76
C GLN A 15 15.75 18.09 -1.87
N PRO A 16 16.89 17.39 -1.92
CA PRO A 16 17.85 17.56 -3.01
C PRO A 16 17.13 17.29 -4.32
N GLU A 17 17.43 18.09 -5.36
CA GLU A 17 16.87 17.98 -6.72
C GLU A 17 16.85 16.51 -7.19
N ARG A 18 15.73 15.83 -6.93
CA ARG A 18 15.56 14.42 -7.25
C ARG A 18 15.29 14.37 -8.73
N LYS A 19 16.29 13.92 -9.51
CA LYS A 19 16.10 13.46 -10.88
C LYS A 19 14.79 12.68 -10.91
N LYS A 20 13.78 13.20 -11.62
CA LYS A 20 12.45 12.57 -11.68
C LYS A 20 12.67 11.10 -12.04
N PRO A 21 12.30 10.14 -11.18
CA PRO A 21 12.56 8.74 -11.46
C PRO A 21 11.89 8.41 -12.79
N ARG A 22 12.55 7.62 -13.66
CA ARG A 22 11.99 7.19 -14.96
C ARG A 22 10.57 6.62 -14.84
N MET A 23 10.22 6.12 -13.65
CA MET A 23 8.88 5.65 -13.28
C MET A 23 7.81 6.76 -13.32
N ALA A 24 8.13 8.01 -12.94
CA ALA A 24 7.21 9.15 -13.04
C ALA A 24 6.77 9.44 -14.49
N HIS A 25 7.58 9.03 -15.48
CA HIS A 25 7.22 9.12 -16.89
C HIS A 25 6.34 7.95 -17.33
N MET A 26 6.59 6.72 -16.84
CA MET A 26 5.70 5.57 -17.09
C MET A 26 4.30 5.78 -16.49
N LEU A 27 4.21 6.50 -15.36
CA LEU A 27 2.94 6.78 -14.70
C LEU A 27 2.21 8.02 -15.26
N LYS A 28 2.80 8.77 -16.19
CA LYS A 28 2.21 10.01 -16.74
C LYS A 28 1.14 9.74 -17.81
N ASN A 29 1.05 8.50 -18.30
CA ASN A 29 0.09 8.06 -19.32
C ASN A 29 -1.16 7.38 -18.74
N PHE A 30 -1.39 7.42 -17.43
CA PHE A 30 -2.59 6.85 -16.81
C PHE A 30 -3.82 7.71 -17.08
N ARG A 31 -4.33 7.61 -18.30
CA ARG A 31 -5.70 7.99 -18.63
C ARG A 31 -6.63 6.94 -18.01
N VAL A 32 -7.85 7.35 -17.67
CA VAL A 32 -8.93 6.41 -17.29
C VAL A 32 -8.96 5.30 -18.36
N PRO A 33 -8.71 4.04 -17.98
CA PRO A 33 -8.74 2.96 -18.96
C PRO A 33 -10.10 2.94 -19.63
N PRO A 34 -10.18 2.83 -20.97
CA PRO A 34 -11.47 2.68 -21.64
C PRO A 34 -12.15 1.44 -21.05
N ASN A 35 -13.43 1.54 -20.68
CA ASN A 35 -14.17 0.44 -20.05
C ASN A 35 -13.89 -0.88 -20.79
N SER A 36 -13.37 -1.87 -20.08
CA SER A 36 -13.03 -3.19 -20.63
C SER A 36 -14.28 -3.80 -21.24
N ALA A 37 -14.16 -4.25 -22.49
CA ALA A 37 -15.29 -4.84 -23.23
C ALA A 37 -15.62 -6.24 -22.71
N SER A 38 -14.66 -6.92 -22.07
CA SER A 38 -14.79 -8.27 -21.55
C SER A 38 -14.06 -8.47 -20.23
N LEU A 39 -14.38 -9.57 -19.54
CA LEU A 39 -13.69 -9.99 -18.32
C LEU A 39 -12.22 -10.38 -18.58
N GLU A 40 -11.95 -10.97 -19.74
CA GLU A 40 -10.60 -11.35 -20.19
C GLU A 40 -9.67 -10.12 -20.25
N GLU A 41 -10.16 -9.04 -20.86
CA GLU A 41 -9.43 -7.78 -20.98
C GLU A 41 -9.17 -7.16 -19.60
N ALA A 42 -10.18 -7.11 -18.74
CA ALA A 42 -10.06 -6.60 -17.37
C ALA A 42 -9.04 -7.40 -16.55
N ARG A 43 -8.98 -8.73 -16.72
CA ARG A 43 -7.98 -9.60 -16.09
C ARG A 43 -6.57 -9.32 -16.61
N SER A 44 -6.41 -9.19 -17.93
CA SER A 44 -5.12 -8.87 -18.55
C SER A 44 -4.54 -7.55 -18.01
N ARG A 45 -5.39 -6.51 -17.93
CA ARG A 45 -5.04 -5.22 -17.33
C ARG A 45 -4.69 -5.33 -15.84
N THR A 46 -5.40 -6.18 -15.11
CA THR A 46 -5.09 -6.46 -13.70
C THR A 46 -3.69 -7.04 -13.53
N PHE A 47 -3.28 -7.97 -14.39
CA PHE A 47 -1.94 -8.53 -14.35
C PHE A 47 -0.87 -7.50 -14.73
N GLU A 48 -1.13 -6.62 -15.69
CA GLU A 48 -0.19 -5.56 -16.04
C GLU A 48 -0.03 -4.53 -14.92
N PHE A 49 -1.13 -4.19 -14.24
CA PHE A 49 -1.10 -3.39 -13.03
C PHE A 49 -0.25 -4.06 -11.93
N LEU A 50 -0.46 -5.36 -11.67
CA LEU A 50 0.35 -6.10 -10.69
C LEU A 50 1.84 -6.09 -11.04
N ARG A 51 2.20 -6.30 -12.31
CA ARG A 51 3.60 -6.20 -12.76
C ARG A 51 4.17 -4.81 -12.49
N THR A 52 3.39 -3.77 -12.75
CA THR A 52 3.78 -2.38 -12.51
C THR A 52 4.03 -2.12 -11.02
N CYS A 53 3.13 -2.58 -10.14
CA CYS A 53 3.34 -2.55 -8.68
C CYS A 53 4.61 -3.30 -8.28
N CYS A 54 4.83 -4.52 -8.78
CA CYS A 54 5.99 -5.32 -8.42
C CYS A 54 7.32 -4.69 -8.87
N ARG A 55 7.34 -3.99 -10.01
CA ARG A 55 8.50 -3.26 -10.53
C ARG A 55 8.76 -1.96 -9.77
N SER A 56 7.74 -1.32 -9.21
CA SER A 56 7.90 -0.10 -8.42
C SER A 56 8.36 -0.35 -6.98
N ILE A 57 8.10 -1.54 -6.43
CA ILE A 57 8.42 -1.88 -5.04
C ILE A 57 9.87 -1.59 -4.62
N PRO A 58 10.93 -1.95 -5.38
CA PRO A 58 12.30 -1.59 -5.00
C PRO A 58 12.48 -0.09 -4.78
N HIS A 59 11.88 0.74 -5.63
CA HIS A 59 11.90 2.19 -5.46
C HIS A 59 11.12 2.63 -4.22
N VAL A 60 9.94 2.04 -3.97
CA VAL A 60 9.12 2.31 -2.77
C VAL A 60 9.87 1.96 -1.48
N MET A 61 10.61 0.85 -1.47
CA MET A 61 11.45 0.43 -0.34
C MET A 61 12.48 1.51 0.02
N ASP A 62 13.16 2.05 -0.98
CA ASP A 62 14.21 3.04 -0.78
C ASP A 62 13.65 4.40 -0.35
N ILE A 63 12.60 4.89 -1.00
CA ILE A 63 12.05 6.22 -0.70
C ILE A 63 11.36 6.31 0.67
N TYR A 64 10.90 5.19 1.21
CA TYR A 64 10.27 5.11 2.53
C TYR A 64 11.15 4.41 3.58
N ASN A 65 12.39 4.05 3.24
CA ASN A 65 13.35 3.34 4.08
C ASN A 65 12.85 2.02 4.68
N LEU A 66 12.01 1.25 3.97
CA LEU A 66 11.21 0.16 4.57
C LEU A 66 11.98 -1.13 4.90
N HIS A 67 13.28 -1.20 4.59
CA HIS A 67 14.10 -2.41 4.69
C HIS A 67 14.23 -2.96 6.13
N ASP A 68 14.00 -2.12 7.14
CA ASP A 68 14.01 -2.48 8.56
C ASP A 68 12.70 -3.12 9.05
N VAL A 69 11.59 -2.96 8.31
CA VAL A 69 10.25 -3.41 8.74
C VAL A 69 9.64 -4.47 7.84
N VAL A 70 10.05 -4.55 6.57
CA VAL A 70 9.48 -5.50 5.60
C VAL A 70 10.49 -5.85 4.52
N SER A 71 10.44 -7.08 4.02
CA SER A 71 11.20 -7.46 2.82
C SER A 71 10.46 -7.07 1.53
N PRO A 72 11.17 -6.82 0.41
CA PRO A 72 10.54 -6.58 -0.88
C PRO A 72 9.60 -7.73 -1.32
N SER A 73 9.90 -8.97 -0.92
CA SER A 73 9.06 -10.14 -1.21
C SER A 73 7.73 -10.06 -0.47
N GLN A 74 7.76 -9.74 0.83
CA GLN A 74 6.54 -9.57 1.63
C GLN A 74 5.66 -8.44 1.07
N LEU A 75 6.25 -7.33 0.64
CA LEU A 75 5.49 -6.22 0.06
C LEU A 75 4.86 -6.60 -1.30
N ARG A 76 5.53 -7.41 -2.13
CA ARG A 76 4.93 -7.98 -3.36
C ARG A 76 3.78 -8.91 -3.03
N SER A 77 3.92 -9.75 -2.01
CA SER A 77 2.85 -10.62 -1.54
C SER A 77 1.65 -9.83 -1.01
N ALA A 78 1.89 -8.73 -0.30
CA ALA A 78 0.84 -7.82 0.16
C ALA A 78 0.07 -7.19 -1.02
N ALA A 79 0.78 -6.67 -2.03
CA ALA A 79 0.17 -6.14 -3.25
C ALA A 79 -0.69 -7.19 -3.98
N ALA A 80 -0.20 -8.42 -4.07
CA ALA A 80 -0.97 -9.52 -4.66
C ALA A 80 -2.17 -9.93 -3.78
N SER A 81 -2.06 -9.82 -2.46
CA SER A 81 -3.18 -10.06 -1.53
C SER A 81 -4.31 -9.05 -1.72
N GLU A 82 -3.98 -7.76 -1.88
CA GLU A 82 -4.98 -6.72 -2.16
C GLU A 82 -5.80 -6.99 -3.43
N LEU A 83 -5.16 -7.51 -4.48
CA LEU A 83 -5.89 -7.93 -5.69
C LEU A 83 -6.78 -9.14 -5.43
N ARG A 84 -6.29 -10.13 -4.67
CA ARG A 84 -7.06 -11.35 -4.36
C ARG A 84 -8.29 -11.08 -3.50
N LYS A 85 -8.29 -10.04 -2.65
CA LYS A 85 -9.47 -9.63 -1.86
C LYS A 85 -10.70 -9.38 -2.73
N ASN A 86 -10.49 -8.96 -3.98
CA ASN A 86 -11.55 -8.64 -4.94
C ASN A 86 -11.68 -9.70 -6.06
N ALA A 87 -11.09 -10.88 -5.91
CA ALA A 87 -11.08 -11.91 -6.95
C ALA A 87 -12.47 -12.46 -7.30
N SER A 88 -13.46 -12.30 -6.40
CA SER A 88 -14.86 -12.69 -6.63
C SER A 88 -15.63 -11.73 -7.53
N VAL A 89 -15.09 -10.55 -7.84
CA VAL A 89 -15.75 -9.56 -8.70
C VAL A 89 -15.72 -10.05 -10.15
N THR A 90 -16.90 -10.19 -10.75
CA THR A 90 -17.06 -10.66 -12.13
C THR A 90 -17.43 -9.56 -13.12
N ASN A 91 -17.91 -8.40 -12.64
CA ASN A 91 -18.30 -7.29 -13.49
C ASN A 91 -17.06 -6.52 -14.00
N PRO A 92 -16.77 -6.50 -15.31
CA PRO A 92 -15.58 -5.84 -15.86
C PRO A 92 -15.46 -4.37 -15.51
N LYS A 93 -16.58 -3.63 -15.47
CA LYS A 93 -16.60 -2.20 -15.13
C LYS A 93 -16.20 -1.95 -13.68
N VAL A 94 -16.59 -2.85 -12.77
CA VAL A 94 -16.20 -2.77 -11.37
C VAL A 94 -14.71 -3.08 -11.21
N ILE A 95 -14.20 -4.06 -11.96
CA ILE A 95 -12.76 -4.37 -11.99
C ILE A 95 -11.97 -3.16 -12.49
N ASP A 96 -12.38 -2.50 -13.57
CA ASP A 96 -11.72 -1.29 -14.08
C ASP A 96 -11.71 -0.15 -13.06
N MET A 97 -12.82 0.05 -12.33
CA MET A 97 -12.87 1.03 -11.24
C MET A 97 -11.91 0.68 -10.10
N LEU A 98 -11.82 -0.60 -9.71
CA LEU A 98 -10.87 -1.05 -8.70
C LEU A 98 -9.42 -0.90 -9.16
N LEU A 99 -9.13 -1.17 -10.44
CA LEU A 99 -7.83 -0.91 -11.03
C LEU A 99 -7.50 0.57 -11.02
N PHE A 100 -8.44 1.44 -11.36
CA PHE A 100 -8.27 2.90 -11.29
C PHE A 100 -7.88 3.34 -9.87
N LYS A 101 -8.62 2.89 -8.85
CA LYS A 101 -8.29 3.16 -7.45
C LYS A 101 -6.91 2.63 -7.04
N GLY A 102 -6.55 1.43 -7.50
CA GLY A 102 -5.24 0.82 -7.25
C GLY A 102 -4.09 1.62 -7.89
N MET A 103 -4.29 2.09 -9.12
CA MET A 103 -3.32 2.93 -9.84
C MET A 103 -3.14 4.29 -9.16
N GLU A 104 -4.24 4.93 -8.75
CA GLU A 104 -4.19 6.20 -8.01
C GLU A 104 -3.44 6.04 -6.68
N GLU A 105 -3.75 4.97 -5.93
CA GLU A 105 -3.05 4.65 -4.68
C GLU A 105 -1.55 4.44 -4.93
N LEU A 106 -1.16 3.67 -5.96
CA LEU A 106 0.25 3.48 -6.32
C LEU A 106 0.93 4.80 -6.68
N MET A 107 0.25 5.67 -7.44
CA MET A 107 0.76 6.98 -7.82
C MET A 107 1.02 7.87 -6.60
N ASN A 108 0.09 7.88 -5.65
CA ASN A 108 0.25 8.60 -4.39
C ASN A 108 1.43 8.09 -3.55
N ILE A 109 1.74 6.79 -3.63
CA ILE A 109 2.90 6.19 -2.96
C ILE A 109 4.20 6.57 -3.68
N VAL A 110 4.27 6.37 -5.00
CA VAL A 110 5.50 6.64 -5.76
C VAL A 110 5.85 8.13 -5.79
N ASN A 111 4.86 9.02 -5.86
CA ASN A 111 5.06 10.47 -5.78
C ASN A 111 5.27 10.99 -4.36
N GLN A 112 5.27 10.11 -3.36
CA GLN A 112 5.41 10.47 -1.94
C GLN A 112 4.34 11.44 -1.43
N SER A 113 3.14 11.36 -1.98
CA SER A 113 1.96 12.05 -1.44
C SER A 113 1.48 11.40 -0.13
N LYS A 114 1.95 10.19 0.19
CA LYS A 114 1.77 9.52 1.49
C LYS A 114 3.06 9.51 2.30
N GLN A 115 2.92 9.36 3.62
CA GLN A 115 4.03 9.16 4.54
C GLN A 115 4.27 7.68 4.88
N ARG A 116 5.49 7.33 5.34
CA ARG A 116 5.91 5.97 5.71
C ARG A 116 4.91 5.22 6.58
N HIS A 117 4.38 5.85 7.62
CA HIS A 117 3.46 5.20 8.56
C HIS A 117 2.15 4.73 7.89
N HIS A 118 1.69 5.40 6.82
CA HIS A 118 0.55 4.93 6.03
C HIS A 118 0.85 3.61 5.32
N ILE A 119 2.07 3.45 4.79
CA ILE A 119 2.50 2.25 4.09
C ILE A 119 2.65 1.09 5.08
N VAL A 120 3.33 1.35 6.18
CA VAL A 120 3.57 0.35 7.23
C VAL A 120 2.26 -0.12 7.85
N GLY A 121 1.39 0.82 8.25
CA GLY A 121 0.10 0.47 8.84
C GLY A 121 -0.78 -0.35 7.88
N LYS A 122 -0.85 0.03 6.61
CA LYS A 122 -1.76 -0.60 5.65
C LYS A 122 -1.24 -1.92 5.07
N TYR A 123 0.04 -1.96 4.67
CA TYR A 123 0.58 -3.06 3.86
C TYR A 123 1.61 -3.94 4.57
N VAL A 124 2.12 -3.54 5.73
CA VAL A 124 3.09 -4.33 6.50
C VAL A 124 2.45 -4.96 7.72
N VAL A 125 1.80 -4.16 8.57
CA VAL A 125 1.17 -4.64 9.81
C VAL A 125 -0.26 -5.11 9.54
N GLY A 126 -0.94 -4.52 8.55
CA GLY A 126 -2.34 -4.77 8.24
C GLY A 126 -3.30 -4.17 9.28
N ASN A 127 -4.61 -4.32 9.06
CA ASN A 127 -5.65 -3.82 9.96
C ASN A 127 -5.65 -4.45 11.37
N GLN A 128 -4.78 -5.43 11.63
CA GLN A 128 -4.59 -6.08 12.94
C GLN A 128 -3.41 -5.48 13.75
N GLY A 129 -2.90 -4.32 13.33
CA GLY A 129 -2.08 -3.37 14.09
C GLY A 129 -1.55 -3.82 15.47
N LEU A 130 -0.27 -4.18 15.56
CA LEU A 130 0.53 -4.19 16.79
C LEU A 130 0.02 -5.04 17.98
N VAL A 131 -0.95 -5.94 17.80
CA VAL A 131 -1.43 -6.84 18.86
C VAL A 131 -0.57 -8.11 18.94
N GLN A 132 0.75 -7.99 18.78
CA GLN A 132 1.65 -9.15 18.87
C GLN A 132 2.06 -9.47 20.33
N ASP A 133 1.90 -8.51 21.24
CA ASP A 133 2.29 -8.69 22.65
C ASP A 133 1.22 -9.38 23.52
N LEU A 134 0.03 -9.67 22.98
CA LEU A 134 -1.03 -10.43 23.69
C LEU A 134 -1.12 -11.90 23.27
N ALA A 135 -0.42 -12.29 22.20
CA ALA A 135 -0.58 -13.60 21.57
C ALA A 135 -0.16 -14.79 22.47
N ALA A 136 0.78 -14.60 23.40
CA ALA A 136 1.26 -15.68 24.25
C ALA A 136 0.25 -16.15 25.32
N LYS A 137 -0.75 -15.33 25.69
CA LYS A 137 -1.76 -15.69 26.72
C LYS A 137 -3.11 -16.15 26.15
N ASP A 138 -3.29 -16.06 24.84
CA ASP A 138 -4.59 -16.10 24.19
C ASP A 138 -4.68 -17.14 23.04
N GLN A 139 -3.69 -18.01 22.88
CA GLN A 139 -3.69 -19.02 21.80
C GLN A 139 -4.87 -20.02 21.92
N ASP A 140 -5.29 -20.36 23.14
CA ASP A 140 -6.35 -21.35 23.39
C ASP A 140 -7.76 -20.76 23.54
N LYS A 141 -7.92 -19.43 23.49
CA LYS A 141 -9.24 -18.82 23.65
C LYS A 141 -9.94 -18.70 22.30
N SER A 142 -11.20 -19.15 22.24
CA SER A 142 -12.04 -18.98 21.06
C SER A 142 -12.24 -17.49 20.74
N ASN A 143 -12.47 -17.16 19.46
CA ASN A 143 -12.79 -15.78 19.04
C ASN A 143 -13.99 -15.21 19.80
N PHE A 144 -14.97 -16.06 20.12
CA PHE A 144 -16.08 -15.70 20.98
C PHE A 144 -15.61 -15.26 22.37
N LEU A 145 -14.76 -16.05 23.05
CA LEU A 145 -14.28 -15.73 24.40
C LEU A 145 -13.48 -14.42 24.43
N LYS A 146 -12.63 -14.19 23.43
CA LYS A 146 -11.87 -12.94 23.30
C LYS A 146 -12.80 -11.74 23.17
N ASN A 147 -13.78 -11.81 22.26
CA ASN A 147 -14.76 -10.74 22.05
C ASN A 147 -15.67 -10.55 23.26
N PHE A 148 -16.01 -11.64 23.96
CA PHE A 148 -16.81 -11.61 25.17
C PHE A 148 -16.11 -10.81 26.29
N TYR A 149 -14.79 -10.98 26.47
CA TYR A 149 -14.05 -10.21 27.48
C TYR A 149 -13.74 -8.77 27.06
N SER A 150 -13.61 -8.49 25.76
CA SER A 150 -13.28 -7.14 25.27
C SER A 150 -14.49 -6.23 25.05
N SER A 151 -15.70 -6.77 24.86
CA SER A 151 -16.84 -6.03 24.31
C SER A 151 -18.08 -5.94 25.21
N ASN A 152 -18.04 -6.48 26.44
CA ASN A 152 -19.22 -6.45 27.34
C ASN A 152 -19.22 -5.32 28.39
N TYR A 153 -18.14 -4.55 28.55
CA TYR A 153 -18.13 -3.35 29.40
C TYR A 153 -17.16 -2.29 28.86
N SER A 154 -17.63 -1.43 27.94
CA SER A 154 -17.25 -0.02 27.75
C SER A 154 -18.17 0.61 26.73
#